data_AF-A0A0J1H0Y7-F1
#
_entry.id   AF-A0A0J1H0Y7-F1
#
_cell.length_a   1.000
_cell.length_b   1.000
_cell.length_c   1.000
_cell.angle_alpha   90.00
_cell.angle_beta   90.00
_cell.angle_gamma   90.00
#
_symmetry.space_group_name_H-M   'P 1'
#
loop_
_entity.id
_entity.type
_entity.pdbx_description
1 polymer ?
#
loop_
_entity_poly.entity_id
_entity_poly.type
_entity_poly.pdbx_seq_one_letter_code
_entity_poly.pdbx_strand_id
1 'polypeptide(L)'
;MKKIIVVLSVFLLIIGGYTWWSFWEPSEFEEGSIIFELKIPGVIKDFNAIGAKSSPKYKYRIADGVKPSIITMSYCSSSSIRKISAYFENVGLKCENSVDFHGTKCTGIYEGYYMLALLSSEDNCVDVYASFEGEGK
;
A
#
# COMPACT_ATOMS: atom_id res chain seq x y z
N MET A 1 12.12 -38.72 -26.67
CA MET A 1 11.29 -38.75 -25.43
C MET A 1 11.93 -38.02 -24.25
N LYS A 2 13.13 -38.39 -23.75
CA LYS A 2 13.75 -37.71 -22.58
C LYS A 2 13.88 -36.17 -22.71
N LYS A 3 14.31 -35.66 -23.87
CA LYS A 3 14.44 -34.19 -24.09
C LYS A 3 13.10 -33.44 -24.01
N ILE A 4 12.02 -34.04 -24.52
CA ILE A 4 10.67 -33.44 -24.51
C ILE A 4 10.14 -33.33 -23.09
N ILE A 5 10.34 -34.38 -22.28
CA ILE A 5 9.93 -34.38 -20.86
C ILE A 5 10.66 -33.26 -20.09
N VAL A 6 11.97 -33.12 -20.28
CA VAL A 6 12.75 -32.06 -19.61
C VAL A 6 12.25 -30.67 -19.98
N VAL A 7 11.96 -30.41 -21.26
CA VAL A 7 11.41 -29.12 -21.70
C VAL A 7 10.05 -28.85 -21.06
N LEU A 8 9.17 -29.86 -21.02
CA LEU A 8 7.83 -29.73 -20.41
C LEU A 8 7.92 -29.43 -18.91
N SER A 9 8.83 -30.10 -18.18
CA SER A 9 9.04 -29.89 -16.75
C SER A 9 9.52 -28.48 -16.44
N VAL A 10 10.47 -27.95 -17.22
CA VAL A 10 10.97 -26.58 -17.05
C VAL A 10 9.86 -25.57 -17.32
N PHE A 11 9.05 -25.80 -18.36
CA PHE A 11 7.93 -24.92 -18.69
C PHE A 11 6.88 -24.87 -17.56
N LEU A 12 6.55 -26.01 -16.97
CA LEU A 12 5.64 -26.09 -15.82
C LEU A 12 6.20 -25.40 -14.58
N LEU A 13 7.51 -25.49 -14.32
CA LEU A 13 8.14 -24.79 -13.20
C LEU A 13 8.11 -23.27 -13.37
N ILE A 14 8.31 -22.76 -14.59
CA ILE A 14 8.22 -21.33 -14.88
C ILE A 14 6.80 -20.82 -14.65
N ILE A 15 5.79 -21.54 -15.17
CA ILE A 15 4.38 -21.18 -14.97
C ILE A 15 4.02 -21.26 -13.47
N GLY A 16 4.39 -22.35 -12.80
CA GLY A 16 4.13 -22.54 -11.38
C GLY A 16 4.75 -21.41 -10.54
N GLY A 17 6.02 -21.09 -10.78
CA GLY A 17 6.71 -19.98 -10.11
C GLY A 17 6.05 -18.63 -10.38
N TYR A 18 5.64 -18.36 -11.62
CA TYR A 18 4.96 -17.11 -11.97
C TYR A 18 3.57 -17.00 -11.32
N THR A 19 2.79 -18.08 -11.31
CA THR A 19 1.48 -18.10 -10.63
C THR A 19 1.65 -17.87 -9.14
N TRP A 20 2.55 -18.62 -8.48
CA TRP A 20 2.84 -18.42 -7.08
C TRP A 20 3.23 -16.97 -6.78
N TRP A 21 4.15 -16.41 -7.57
CA TRP A 21 4.55 -15.01 -7.43
C TRP A 21 3.38 -14.04 -7.60
N SER A 22 2.52 -14.26 -8.59
CA SER A 22 1.39 -13.37 -8.89
C SER A 22 0.38 -13.32 -7.75
N PHE A 23 0.07 -14.47 -7.14
CA PHE A 23 -0.90 -14.60 -6.04
C PHE A 23 -0.30 -14.48 -4.64
N TRP A 24 1.03 -14.42 -4.52
CA TRP A 24 1.66 -14.30 -3.21
C TRP A 24 1.41 -12.91 -2.60
N GLU A 25 0.83 -12.93 -1.40
CA GLU A 25 0.55 -11.76 -0.57
C GLU A 25 1.52 -11.70 0.62
N PRO A 26 2.53 -10.82 0.58
CA PRO A 26 3.42 -10.62 1.71
C PRO A 26 2.65 -10.03 2.92
N SER A 27 3.03 -10.44 4.13
CA SER A 27 2.35 -10.01 5.36
C SER A 27 2.56 -8.53 5.66
N GLU A 28 3.82 -8.09 5.75
CA GLU A 28 4.27 -6.71 5.89
C GLU A 28 5.71 -6.61 5.36
N PHE A 29 6.08 -5.50 4.76
CA PHE A 29 7.44 -5.24 4.26
C PHE A 29 7.76 -3.75 4.29
N GLU A 30 9.04 -3.40 4.34
CA GLU A 30 9.52 -2.02 4.44
C GLU A 30 9.70 -1.36 3.06
N GLU A 31 9.65 -0.02 3.05
CA GLU A 31 10.04 0.80 1.90
C GLU A 31 11.47 0.47 1.43
N GLY A 32 11.68 0.44 0.12
CA GLY A 32 12.99 0.11 -0.49
C GLY A 32 13.36 -1.39 -0.48
N SER A 33 12.52 -2.27 0.07
CA SER A 33 12.68 -3.71 -0.09
C SER A 33 12.43 -4.16 -1.53
N ILE A 34 12.99 -5.32 -1.93
CA ILE A 34 12.73 -5.90 -3.27
C ILE A 34 11.22 -6.13 -3.48
N ILE A 35 10.50 -6.51 -2.43
CA ILE A 35 9.05 -6.71 -2.48
C ILE A 35 8.34 -5.39 -2.77
N PHE A 36 8.74 -4.31 -2.09
CA PHE A 36 8.21 -2.97 -2.34
C PHE A 36 8.41 -2.56 -3.80
N GLU A 37 9.61 -2.78 -4.34
CA GLU A 37 9.91 -2.40 -5.71
C GLU A 37 9.08 -3.16 -6.75
N LEU A 38 8.79 -4.44 -6.50
CA LEU A 38 8.12 -5.31 -7.46
C LEU A 38 6.60 -5.35 -7.32
N LYS A 39 6.05 -5.13 -6.12
CA LYS A 39 4.60 -5.30 -5.85
C LYS A 39 3.84 -3.99 -5.73
N ILE A 40 4.49 -2.90 -5.31
CA ILE A 40 3.81 -1.61 -5.13
C ILE A 40 3.76 -0.85 -6.46
N PRO A 41 2.58 -0.38 -6.92
CA PRO A 41 2.45 0.50 -8.07
C PRO A 41 3.18 1.84 -7.87
N GLY A 42 3.76 2.39 -8.95
CA GLY A 42 4.51 3.67 -8.90
C GLY A 42 3.73 4.83 -8.28
N VAL A 43 2.44 4.92 -8.58
CA VAL A 43 1.52 5.92 -8.01
C VAL A 43 1.52 5.95 -6.48
N ILE A 44 1.66 4.77 -5.86
CA ILE A 44 1.70 4.62 -4.40
C ILE A 44 3.12 4.88 -3.88
N LYS A 45 4.16 4.52 -4.66
CA LYS A 45 5.55 4.85 -4.32
C LYS A 45 5.82 6.35 -4.29
N ASP A 46 5.13 7.11 -5.13
CA ASP A 46 5.24 8.58 -5.18
C ASP A 46 4.55 9.25 -3.98
N PHE A 47 3.84 8.48 -3.15
CA PHE A 47 3.14 8.99 -1.98
C PHE A 47 4.12 9.21 -0.82
N ASN A 48 4.42 10.48 -0.55
CA ASN A 48 5.39 10.84 0.50
C ASN A 48 4.85 10.58 1.93
N ALA A 49 5.62 9.83 2.72
CA ALA A 49 5.39 9.64 4.15
C ALA A 49 5.87 10.86 4.96
N ILE A 50 4.97 11.84 5.16
CA ILE A 50 5.33 13.14 5.72
C ILE A 50 5.75 13.05 7.17
N GLY A 51 6.95 13.55 7.45
CA GLY A 51 7.47 13.63 8.82
C GLY A 51 7.66 12.27 9.48
N ALA A 52 7.78 11.20 8.68
CA ALA A 52 7.96 9.84 9.16
C ALA A 52 9.19 9.75 10.09
N LYS A 53 8.99 9.19 11.28
CA LYS A 53 10.07 8.88 12.24
C LYS A 53 10.66 7.48 12.03
N SER A 54 9.93 6.63 11.33
CA SER A 54 10.29 5.24 11.03
C SER A 54 10.10 4.97 9.54
N SER A 55 10.80 3.96 9.02
CA SER A 55 10.54 3.46 7.66
C SER A 55 9.07 3.06 7.52
N PRO A 56 8.35 3.53 6.49
CA PRO A 56 6.98 3.12 6.24
C PRO A 56 6.89 1.62 5.98
N LYS A 57 5.85 1.02 6.54
CA LYS A 57 5.53 -0.40 6.34
C LYS A 57 4.37 -0.52 5.38
N TYR A 58 4.45 -1.52 4.51
CA TYR A 58 3.48 -1.78 3.48
C TYR A 58 2.88 -3.17 3.63
N LYS A 59 1.60 -3.27 3.34
CA LYS A 59 0.85 -4.52 3.24
C LYS A 59 0.12 -4.54 1.91
N TYR A 60 0.09 -5.70 1.27
CA TYR A 60 -0.43 -5.87 -0.08
C TYR A 60 -1.43 -7.02 -0.11
N ARG A 61 -2.64 -6.75 -0.60
CA ARG A 61 -3.73 -7.73 -0.74
C ARG A 61 -4.34 -7.69 -2.15
N ILE A 62 -4.75 -8.86 -2.61
CA ILE A 62 -5.37 -9.10 -3.91
C ILE A 62 -6.77 -9.68 -3.65
N ALA A 63 -7.82 -9.00 -4.11
CA ALA A 63 -9.19 -9.53 -4.04
C ALA A 63 -9.54 -10.40 -5.26
N ASP A 64 -9.21 -9.93 -6.47
CA ASP A 64 -9.67 -10.54 -7.74
C ASP A 64 -8.55 -11.22 -8.54
N GLY A 65 -7.52 -11.71 -7.86
CA GLY A 65 -6.46 -12.54 -8.42
C GLY A 65 -5.41 -11.88 -9.33
N VAL A 66 -5.64 -10.66 -9.83
CA VAL A 66 -4.73 -10.03 -10.82
C VAL A 66 -4.35 -8.60 -10.50
N LYS A 67 -5.15 -7.88 -9.70
CA LYS A 67 -4.91 -6.47 -9.35
C LYS A 67 -4.84 -6.30 -7.83
N PRO A 68 -3.96 -5.42 -7.30
CA PRO A 68 -4.02 -5.04 -5.91
C PRO A 68 -5.41 -4.48 -5.60
N SER A 69 -6.10 -5.09 -4.65
CA SER A 69 -7.37 -4.59 -4.18
C SER A 69 -7.17 -3.61 -3.03
N ILE A 70 -6.19 -3.89 -2.17
CA ILE A 70 -5.90 -3.08 -0.99
C ILE A 70 -4.39 -3.05 -0.76
N ILE A 71 -3.83 -1.85 -0.78
CA ILE A 71 -2.47 -1.61 -0.31
C ILE A 71 -2.58 -0.74 0.93
N THR A 72 -1.93 -1.13 2.02
CA THR A 72 -1.89 -0.34 3.25
C THR A 72 -0.48 0.14 3.50
N MET A 73 -0.27 1.45 3.64
CA MET A 73 0.96 2.05 4.14
C MET A 73 0.74 2.55 5.56
N SER A 74 1.62 2.16 6.49
CA SER A 74 1.58 2.57 7.89
C SER A 74 2.92 3.17 8.35
N TYR A 75 2.87 4.32 9.02
CA TYR A 75 4.04 4.97 9.60
C TYR A 75 3.69 5.94 10.75
N CYS A 76 4.65 6.11 11.66
CA CYS A 76 4.63 7.09 12.77
C CYS A 76 5.14 8.43 12.24
N SER A 77 4.33 9.49 12.30
CA SER A 77 4.75 10.84 11.91
C SER A 77 5.00 11.74 13.13
N SER A 78 6.06 12.53 13.06
CA SER A 78 6.33 13.65 13.97
C SER A 78 5.49 14.90 13.68
N SER A 79 4.82 14.93 12.52
CA SER A 79 3.98 16.06 12.12
C SER A 79 2.62 15.96 12.80
N SER A 80 2.01 17.11 13.12
CA SER A 80 0.66 17.13 13.67
C SER A 80 -0.38 16.72 12.62
N ILE A 81 -1.51 16.16 13.07
CA ILE A 81 -2.64 15.77 12.21
C ILE A 81 -3.05 16.94 11.29
N ARG A 82 -3.06 18.16 11.81
CA ARG A 82 -3.38 19.38 11.04
C ARG A 82 -2.41 19.65 9.89
N LYS A 83 -1.10 19.41 10.08
CA LYS A 83 -0.11 19.59 9.00
C LYS A 83 -0.24 18.52 7.93
N ILE A 84 -0.47 17.27 8.36
CA ILE A 84 -0.61 16.12 7.47
C ILE A 84 -1.90 16.25 6.64
N SER A 85 -3.03 16.58 7.27
CA SER A 85 -4.30 16.83 6.58
C SER A 85 -4.19 18.00 5.60
N ALA A 86 -3.60 19.14 5.98
CA ALA A 86 -3.41 20.26 5.07
C ALA A 86 -2.54 19.92 3.85
N TYR A 87 -1.52 19.06 4.01
CA TYR A 87 -0.78 18.55 2.86
C TYR A 87 -1.68 17.72 1.94
N PHE A 88 -2.48 16.81 2.51
CA PHE A 88 -3.38 15.96 1.72
C PHE A 88 -4.47 16.77 1.03
N GLU A 89 -4.98 17.82 1.66
CA GLU A 89 -5.87 18.78 1.03
C GLU A 89 -5.22 19.51 -0.15
N ASN A 90 -3.94 19.90 -0.01
CA ASN A 90 -3.20 20.54 -1.11
C ASN A 90 -2.98 19.61 -2.32
N VAL A 91 -2.88 18.30 -2.10
CA VAL A 91 -2.81 17.31 -3.19
C VAL A 91 -4.20 16.82 -3.66
N GLY A 92 -5.28 17.48 -3.21
CA GLY A 92 -6.63 17.30 -3.73
C GLY A 92 -7.52 16.31 -2.96
N LEU A 93 -7.09 15.82 -1.79
CA LEU A 93 -7.93 14.99 -0.93
C LEU A 93 -8.84 15.86 -0.05
N LYS A 94 -10.02 15.35 0.27
CA LYS A 94 -10.94 15.95 1.23
C LYS A 94 -10.71 15.33 2.60
N CYS A 95 -10.29 16.13 3.58
CA CYS A 95 -10.13 15.70 4.96
C CYS A 95 -11.31 16.12 5.83
N GLU A 96 -11.75 15.23 6.71
CA GLU A 96 -12.81 15.47 7.69
C GLU A 96 -12.52 14.76 9.00
N ASN A 97 -12.95 15.33 10.12
CA ASN A 97 -12.84 14.66 11.40
C ASN A 97 -13.82 13.48 11.45
N SER A 98 -13.30 12.30 11.76
CA SER A 98 -14.07 11.07 11.86
C SER A 98 -14.32 10.73 13.31
N VAL A 99 -15.60 10.60 13.67
CA VAL A 99 -16.02 10.16 15.00
C VAL A 99 -15.75 8.66 15.19
N ASP A 100 -15.81 7.87 14.12
CA ASP A 100 -15.74 6.40 14.18
C ASP A 100 -14.40 5.85 14.68
N PHE A 101 -13.31 6.60 14.50
CA PHE A 101 -11.97 6.19 14.91
C PHE A 101 -11.19 7.28 15.65
N HIS A 102 -11.88 8.32 16.16
CA HIS A 102 -11.26 9.40 16.92
C HIS A 102 -10.05 10.04 16.20
N GLY A 103 -10.21 10.36 14.92
CA GLY A 103 -9.12 10.85 14.08
C GLY A 103 -9.57 11.72 12.91
N THR A 104 -8.69 11.91 11.93
CA THR A 104 -9.04 12.60 10.68
C THR A 104 -9.03 11.60 9.54
N LYS A 105 -10.12 11.56 8.78
CA LYS A 105 -10.26 10.79 7.55
C LYS A 105 -9.96 11.70 6.37
N CYS A 106 -9.05 11.33 5.48
CA CYS A 106 -8.89 12.02 4.20
C CYS A 106 -9.25 11.07 3.06
N THR A 107 -10.07 11.53 2.12
CA THR A 107 -10.55 10.75 0.99
C THR A 107 -10.30 11.49 -0.31
N GLY A 108 -10.00 10.76 -1.38
CA GLY A 108 -9.85 11.37 -2.70
C GLY A 108 -9.90 10.33 -3.80
N ILE A 109 -9.99 10.84 -5.02
CA ILE A 109 -9.96 10.03 -6.25
C ILE A 109 -8.72 10.45 -7.02
N TYR A 110 -7.74 9.56 -7.14
CA TYR A 110 -6.49 9.82 -7.87
C TYR A 110 -6.02 8.54 -8.58
N GLU A 111 -6.56 8.16 -9.73
CA GLU A 111 -6.26 6.83 -10.33
C GLU A 111 -6.72 5.61 -9.48
N GLY A 112 -7.64 5.84 -8.54
CA GLY A 112 -8.21 4.86 -7.60
C GLY A 112 -8.93 5.55 -6.45
N TYR A 113 -9.47 4.80 -5.48
CA TYR A 113 -10.03 5.34 -4.24
C TYR A 113 -8.97 5.33 -3.14
N TYR A 114 -8.77 6.47 -2.49
CA TYR A 114 -7.81 6.65 -1.41
C TYR A 114 -8.57 6.90 -0.12
N MET A 115 -8.24 6.15 0.93
CA MET A 115 -8.70 6.43 2.28
C MET A 115 -7.51 6.51 3.22
N LEU A 116 -7.28 7.69 3.77
CA LEU A 116 -6.29 7.93 4.82
C LEU A 116 -7.02 8.04 6.16
N ALA A 117 -6.53 7.31 7.16
CA ALA A 117 -6.90 7.50 8.56
C ALA A 117 -5.69 8.03 9.33
N LEU A 118 -5.87 9.19 9.97
CA LEU A 118 -4.86 9.86 10.81
C LEU A 118 -5.28 9.73 12.27
N LEU A 119 -4.47 9.06 13.08
CA LEU A 119 -4.73 8.78 14.49
C LEU A 119 -3.65 9.39 15.38
N SER A 120 -4.02 9.97 16.51
CA SER A 120 -3.04 10.42 17.49
C SER A 120 -2.57 9.22 18.32
N SER A 121 -1.25 9.08 18.48
CA SER A 121 -0.62 8.00 19.24
C SER A 121 -0.05 8.50 20.57
N GLU A 122 0.16 7.60 21.53
CA GLU A 122 0.66 7.94 22.88
C GLU A 122 2.10 8.49 22.87
N ASP A 123 2.88 8.19 21.83
CA ASP A 123 4.30 8.57 21.70
C ASP A 123 4.55 9.97 21.08
N ASN A 124 3.59 10.90 21.19
CA ASN A 124 3.60 12.18 20.46
C ASN A 124 3.79 11.99 18.95
N CYS A 125 3.29 10.88 18.42
CA CYS A 125 3.28 10.56 17.00
C CYS A 125 1.85 10.63 16.46
N VAL A 126 1.76 10.83 15.15
CA VAL A 126 0.53 10.59 14.40
C VAL A 126 0.71 9.30 13.62
N ASP A 127 -0.12 8.31 13.91
CA ASP A 127 -0.18 7.10 13.12
C ASP A 127 -0.98 7.39 11.84
N VAL A 128 -0.32 7.20 10.71
CA VAL A 128 -0.90 7.42 9.39
C VAL A 128 -1.14 6.07 8.74
N TYR A 129 -2.41 5.78 8.45
CA TYR A 129 -2.82 4.59 7.71
C TYR A 129 -3.38 5.02 6.36
N ALA A 130 -2.69 4.69 5.28
CA ALA A 130 -3.16 4.94 3.93
C ALA A 130 -3.63 3.63 3.30
N SER A 131 -4.91 3.55 2.94
CA SER A 131 -5.48 2.47 2.15
C SER A 131 -5.68 2.95 0.71
N PHE A 132 -5.16 2.16 -0.23
CA PHE A 132 -5.26 2.39 -1.65
C PHE A 132 -6.09 1.26 -2.28
N GLU A 133 -7.25 1.61 -2.83
CA GLU A 133 -8.14 0.67 -3.49
C GLU A 133 -8.10 0.92 -5.01
N GLY A 134 -7.57 -0.05 -5.75
CA GLY A 134 -7.57 -0.01 -7.21
C GLY A 134 -8.96 -0.34 -7.76
N GLU A 135 -9.47 0.44 -8.72
CA GLU A 135 -10.65 0.02 -9.47
C GLU A 135 -10.31 -1.23 -10.30
N GLY A 136 -10.93 -2.35 -9.96
CA GLY A 136 -11.05 -3.49 -10.84
C GLY A 136 -11.87 -3.11 -12.07
N LYS A 137 -11.24 -2.47 -13.06
CA LYS A 137 -11.79 -2.40 -14.43
C LYS A 137 -11.91 -3.79 -15.02
#